data_AF-A0A6J5UU08-F1
#
_entry.id   AF-A0A6J5UU08-F1
#
_cell.length_a   1.000
_cell.length_b   1.000
_cell.length_c   1.000
_cell.angle_alpha   90.00
_cell.angle_beta   90.00
_cell.angle_gamma   90.00
#
_symmetry.space_group_name_H-M   'P 1'
#
loop_
_entity.id
_entity.type
_entity.pdbx_description
1 polymer ?
#
loop_
_entity_poly.entity_id
_entity_poly.type
_entity_poly.pdbx_seq_one_letter_code
_entity_poly.pdbx_strand_id
1 'polypeptide(L)'
;MSTLQFSITFLLLFFFIHHNGASAPALICRESSCSSDNPPYTRFPFRLQNLQPSICGYSESFDLSCNNQNEAILTLPSSGNFIVKTIDYTGQNVWITDLNGCFPRLFLDHGLSLQGSPFSYANDLVNFTLLNCSSSAETPYPPISCLSNNEQYVITAVPSDSTIPPSCSVFSTASVPLRDPRDWSIIDLYGVELAWDDPDCRFCGRLRKFCGFENAKRSKLICFDIYKYYSSDNDTVRTSEIAIITCLGVLGLLFTTAIFLGLMRTCGRVQQSIVELSTITNQQPPAVMKGLDDATIESYPKIQLGQSWELPEPNDNTCPICLGTYKSKETLRTIPECNHYFHANCIDEWLRRNTTCPLCRNPSEGNKVIIEA
;
A
#
# COMPACT_ATOMS: atom_id res chain seq x y z
N MET A 1 32.29 -19.25 36.35
CA MET A 1 32.38 -18.90 34.90
C MET A 1 32.65 -17.41 34.77
N SER A 2 33.21 -16.96 33.64
CA SER A 2 33.70 -15.59 33.45
C SER A 2 32.58 -14.59 33.15
N THR A 3 32.80 -13.33 33.54
CA THR A 3 31.95 -12.16 33.20
C THR A 3 31.77 -11.99 31.70
N LEU A 4 32.79 -12.35 30.91
CA LEU A 4 32.77 -12.36 29.45
C LEU A 4 31.62 -13.22 28.88
N GLN A 5 31.27 -14.34 29.54
CA GLN A 5 30.15 -15.19 29.12
C GLN A 5 28.81 -14.44 29.22
N PHE A 6 28.63 -13.64 30.29
CA PHE A 6 27.42 -12.85 30.54
C PHE A 6 27.31 -11.63 29.60
N SER A 7 28.42 -10.96 29.28
CA SER A 7 28.39 -9.86 28.31
C SER A 7 28.10 -10.35 26.90
N ILE A 8 28.63 -11.52 26.50
CA ILE A 8 28.35 -12.12 25.19
C ILE A 8 26.89 -12.55 25.09
N THR A 9 26.32 -13.24 26.09
CA THR A 9 24.90 -13.63 26.04
C THR A 9 23.97 -12.42 26.07
N PHE A 10 24.29 -11.37 26.82
CA PHE A 10 23.51 -10.13 26.79
C PHE A 10 23.56 -9.44 25.42
N LEU A 11 24.75 -9.29 24.82
CA LEU A 11 24.89 -8.69 23.48
C LEU A 11 24.12 -9.49 22.42
N LEU A 12 24.20 -10.82 22.46
CA LEU A 12 23.42 -11.68 21.54
C LEU A 12 21.91 -11.46 21.71
N LEU A 13 21.40 -11.42 22.95
CA LEU A 13 19.98 -11.10 23.22
C LEU A 13 19.59 -9.71 22.69
N PHE A 14 20.45 -8.71 22.84
CA PHE A 14 20.22 -7.35 22.34
C PHE A 14 20.16 -7.30 20.81
N PHE A 15 21.05 -8.01 20.11
CA PHE A 15 20.99 -8.16 18.65
C PHE A 15 19.75 -8.95 18.20
N PHE A 16 19.36 -10.03 18.88
CA PHE A 16 18.13 -10.77 18.57
C PHE A 16 16.87 -9.92 18.74
N ILE A 17 16.81 -9.03 19.74
CA ILE A 17 15.69 -8.09 19.91
C ILE A 17 15.65 -7.08 18.75
N HIS A 18 16.78 -6.46 18.41
CA HIS A 18 16.82 -5.47 17.33
C HIS A 18 16.55 -6.05 15.93
N HIS A 19 17.01 -7.27 15.64
CA HIS A 19 16.84 -7.85 14.29
C HIS A 19 15.38 -8.26 13.99
N ASN A 20 14.54 -8.42 15.02
CA ASN A 20 13.09 -8.62 14.87
C ASN A 20 12.29 -7.29 14.79
N GLY A 21 12.97 -6.14 14.82
CA GLY A 21 12.36 -4.80 14.80
C GLY A 21 12.10 -4.21 13.41
N ALA A 22 12.04 -5.01 12.35
CA ALA A 22 11.67 -4.53 11.02
C ALA A 22 10.16 -4.22 10.98
N SER A 23 9.80 -2.94 10.83
CA SER A 23 8.40 -2.53 10.65
C SER A 23 7.83 -3.13 9.37
N ALA A 24 6.61 -3.65 9.45
CA ALA A 24 5.99 -4.33 8.33
C ALA A 24 5.55 -3.31 7.26
N PRO A 25 5.82 -3.54 5.96
CA PRO A 25 5.53 -2.55 4.93
C PRO A 25 4.03 -2.29 4.77
N ALA A 26 3.60 -1.12 5.24
CA ALA A 26 3.21 -0.05 4.33
C ALA A 26 2.39 -0.52 3.11
N LEU A 27 1.13 -0.89 3.35
CA LEU A 27 0.36 -1.70 2.42
C LEU A 27 -0.50 -0.83 1.47
N ILE A 28 -0.20 -0.82 0.18
CA ILE A 28 -0.91 0.01 -0.82
C ILE A 28 -1.74 -0.85 -1.77
N CYS A 29 -3.05 -0.58 -1.84
CA CYS A 29 -3.94 -1.18 -2.83
C CYS A 29 -3.83 -0.46 -4.18
N ARG A 30 -2.80 -0.81 -4.97
CA ARG A 30 -2.65 -0.37 -6.36
C ARG A 30 -3.48 -1.24 -7.31
N GLU A 31 -3.82 -0.70 -8.48
CA GLU A 31 -4.25 -1.51 -9.63
C GLU A 31 -3.19 -2.55 -10.00
N SER A 32 -3.61 -3.70 -10.52
CA SER A 32 -2.73 -4.82 -10.90
C SER A 32 -3.37 -5.62 -12.05
N SER A 33 -2.58 -6.28 -12.87
CA SER A 33 -3.06 -7.16 -13.95
C SER A 33 -2.24 -8.45 -13.97
N CYS A 34 -2.79 -9.51 -14.55
CA CYS A 34 -2.02 -10.74 -14.84
C CYS A 34 -0.98 -10.52 -15.96
N SER A 35 -1.22 -9.57 -16.86
CA SER A 35 -0.29 -9.14 -17.91
C SER A 35 -0.10 -7.63 -17.88
N SER A 36 1.13 -7.14 -18.02
CA SER A 36 1.41 -5.71 -18.21
C SER A 36 0.82 -5.15 -19.51
N ASP A 37 0.76 -6.02 -20.53
CA ASP A 37 0.53 -5.64 -21.92
C ASP A 37 -0.92 -5.87 -22.34
N ASN A 38 -1.71 -6.55 -21.50
CA ASN A 38 -3.10 -6.93 -21.78
C ASN A 38 -4.01 -6.61 -20.56
N PRO A 39 -5.07 -5.80 -20.72
CA PRO A 39 -6.09 -5.58 -19.69
C PRO A 39 -6.90 -6.87 -19.38
N PRO A 40 -7.67 -6.95 -18.28
CA PRO A 40 -8.13 -5.85 -17.40
C PRO A 40 -7.21 -5.53 -16.19
N TYR A 41 -7.05 -4.23 -15.92
CA TYR A 41 -6.52 -3.76 -14.64
C TYR A 41 -7.54 -3.99 -13.52
N THR A 42 -7.15 -4.77 -12.53
CA THR A 42 -7.94 -5.17 -11.37
C THR A 42 -7.77 -4.20 -10.21
N ARG A 43 -8.91 -3.71 -9.71
CA ARG A 43 -9.07 -2.96 -8.45
C ARG A 43 -10.37 -3.37 -7.76
N PHE A 44 -10.54 -2.88 -6.53
CA PHE A 44 -11.76 -3.00 -5.72
C PHE A 44 -13.04 -2.77 -6.56
N PRO A 45 -14.07 -3.64 -6.47
CA PRO A 45 -14.22 -4.74 -5.50
C PRO A 45 -13.35 -5.98 -5.77
N PHE A 46 -12.81 -6.13 -6.98
CA PHE A 46 -12.01 -7.28 -7.37
C PHE A 46 -10.60 -7.27 -6.75
N ARG A 47 -10.03 -8.47 -6.60
CA ARG A 47 -8.69 -8.69 -6.05
C ARG A 47 -7.99 -9.81 -6.81
N LEU A 48 -6.83 -9.54 -7.39
CA LEU A 48 -5.95 -10.59 -7.91
C LEU A 48 -5.28 -11.33 -6.75
N GLN A 49 -5.64 -12.60 -6.56
CA GLN A 49 -5.03 -13.49 -5.57
C GLN A 49 -3.50 -13.54 -5.76
N ASN A 50 -2.77 -13.59 -4.65
CA ASN A 50 -1.30 -13.59 -4.57
C ASN A 50 -0.59 -12.31 -5.08
N LEU A 51 -1.24 -11.45 -5.88
CA LEU A 51 -0.70 -10.16 -6.32
C LEU A 51 -1.21 -8.98 -5.47
N GLN A 52 -2.48 -9.02 -5.06
CA GLN A 52 -3.11 -7.98 -4.25
C GLN A 52 -3.46 -8.49 -2.83
N PRO A 53 -3.14 -7.73 -1.77
CA PRO A 53 -3.47 -8.11 -0.39
C PRO A 53 -4.96 -8.28 -0.13
N SER A 54 -5.33 -9.11 0.85
CA SER A 54 -6.73 -9.51 1.10
C SER A 54 -7.69 -8.34 1.36
N ILE A 55 -7.19 -7.28 1.99
CA ILE A 55 -7.88 -6.01 2.29
C ILE A 55 -8.29 -5.19 1.04
N CYS A 56 -7.66 -5.45 -0.11
CA CYS A 56 -7.89 -4.69 -1.35
C CYS A 56 -9.08 -5.16 -2.18
N GLY A 57 -9.64 -6.34 -1.87
CA GLY A 57 -10.89 -6.86 -2.44
C GLY A 57 -12.07 -6.77 -1.48
N TYR A 58 -13.29 -6.83 -2.00
CA TYR A 58 -14.51 -6.78 -1.20
C TYR A 58 -14.77 -8.10 -0.46
N SER A 59 -14.96 -9.19 -1.20
CA SER A 59 -15.13 -10.55 -0.69
C SER A 59 -14.41 -11.55 -1.59
N GLU A 60 -14.26 -12.79 -1.15
CA GLU A 60 -13.62 -13.86 -1.91
C GLU A 60 -14.39 -14.21 -3.20
N SER A 61 -15.68 -13.87 -3.27
CA SER A 61 -16.49 -14.01 -4.50
C SER A 61 -16.17 -12.98 -5.60
N PHE A 62 -15.32 -11.99 -5.29
CA PHE A 62 -14.73 -11.04 -6.24
C PHE A 62 -13.23 -11.32 -6.47
N ASP A 63 -12.71 -12.46 -6.01
CA ASP A 63 -11.34 -12.84 -6.32
C ASP A 63 -11.16 -13.23 -7.78
N LEU A 64 -10.04 -12.77 -8.34
CA LEU A 64 -9.52 -13.18 -9.62
C LEU A 64 -8.20 -13.93 -9.41
N SER A 65 -7.92 -14.93 -10.23
CA SER A 65 -6.62 -15.61 -10.29
C SER A 65 -5.98 -15.41 -11.66
N CYS A 66 -4.68 -15.68 -11.81
CA CYS A 66 -4.02 -15.66 -13.12
C CYS A 66 -3.82 -17.08 -13.63
N ASN A 67 -4.19 -17.36 -14.89
CA ASN A 67 -3.82 -18.62 -15.54
C ASN A 67 -2.35 -18.59 -16.03
N ASN A 68 -1.87 -19.72 -16.54
CA ASN A 68 -0.51 -19.86 -17.09
C ASN A 68 -0.28 -19.04 -18.38
N GLN A 69 -1.34 -18.45 -18.94
CA GLN A 69 -1.36 -17.60 -20.12
C GLN A 69 -1.43 -16.10 -19.77
N ASN A 70 -1.30 -15.75 -18.49
CA ASN A 70 -1.37 -14.39 -17.95
C ASN A 70 -2.74 -13.69 -18.15
N GLU A 71 -3.83 -14.47 -18.20
CA GLU A 71 -5.20 -13.96 -18.23
C GLU A 71 -5.85 -14.04 -16.84
N ALA A 72 -6.72 -13.07 -16.54
CA ALA A 72 -7.48 -13.04 -15.30
C ALA A 72 -8.67 -14.00 -15.35
N ILE A 73 -8.82 -14.84 -14.33
CA ILE A 73 -9.85 -15.89 -14.21
C ILE A 73 -10.77 -15.58 -13.03
N LEU A 74 -12.08 -15.55 -13.29
CA LEU A 74 -13.15 -15.51 -12.28
C LEU A 74 -13.70 -16.93 -12.07
N THR A 75 -13.91 -17.32 -10.81
CA THR A 75 -14.55 -18.60 -10.45
C THR A 75 -15.96 -18.37 -9.93
N LEU A 76 -16.96 -18.88 -10.65
CA LEU A 76 -18.37 -18.87 -10.24
C LEU A 76 -18.73 -20.19 -9.54
N PRO A 77 -19.24 -20.19 -8.29
CA PRO A 77 -19.41 -21.41 -7.49
C PRO A 77 -20.25 -22.53 -8.14
N SER A 78 -21.21 -22.18 -8.99
CA SER A 78 -22.10 -23.13 -9.68
C SER A 78 -21.77 -23.34 -11.17
N SER A 79 -20.70 -22.77 -11.71
CA SER A 79 -20.36 -22.89 -13.14
C SER A 79 -18.86 -22.96 -13.46
N GLY A 80 -17.97 -22.88 -12.47
CA GLY A 80 -16.53 -23.06 -12.66
C GLY A 80 -15.81 -21.79 -13.11
N ASN A 81 -14.80 -21.95 -13.96
CA ASN A 81 -13.79 -20.93 -14.22
C ASN A 81 -13.97 -20.26 -15.60
N PHE A 82 -13.94 -18.93 -15.62
CA PHE A 82 -14.14 -18.11 -16.82
C PHE A 82 -13.04 -17.07 -16.95
N ILE A 83 -12.63 -16.77 -18.18
CA ILE A 83 -11.66 -15.71 -18.46
C ILE A 83 -12.39 -14.37 -18.42
N VAL A 84 -11.90 -13.44 -17.61
CA VAL A 84 -12.34 -12.04 -17.59
C VAL A 84 -11.61 -11.28 -18.69
N LYS A 85 -12.37 -10.68 -19.63
CA LYS A 85 -11.79 -9.87 -20.72
C LYS A 85 -11.86 -8.37 -20.44
N THR A 86 -12.91 -7.88 -19.79
CA THR A 86 -13.03 -6.47 -19.35
C THR A 86 -13.79 -6.34 -18.03
N ILE A 87 -13.53 -5.25 -17.30
CA ILE A 87 -14.27 -4.87 -16.08
C ILE A 87 -14.60 -3.37 -16.20
N ASP A 88 -15.88 -3.01 -16.29
CA ASP A 88 -16.32 -1.62 -16.15
C ASP A 88 -16.77 -1.34 -14.71
N TYR A 89 -15.87 -0.71 -13.98
CA TYR A 89 -16.10 -0.17 -12.64
C TYR A 89 -17.10 1.00 -12.57
N THR A 90 -17.57 1.52 -13.71
CA THR A 90 -18.49 2.67 -13.79
C THR A 90 -19.95 2.22 -13.84
N GLY A 91 -20.27 1.26 -14.71
CA GLY A 91 -21.56 0.55 -14.72
C GLY A 91 -21.69 -0.48 -13.61
N GLN A 92 -20.56 -1.08 -13.20
CA GLN A 92 -20.44 -2.30 -12.38
C GLN A 92 -20.72 -3.59 -13.15
N ASN A 93 -20.06 -3.72 -14.30
CA ASN A 93 -20.22 -4.84 -15.23
C ASN A 93 -18.86 -5.53 -15.47
N VAL A 94 -18.86 -6.85 -15.66
CA VAL A 94 -17.69 -7.68 -15.97
C VAL A 94 -18.00 -8.58 -17.17
N TRP A 95 -17.12 -8.59 -18.17
CA TRP A 95 -17.27 -9.44 -19.35
C TRP A 95 -16.45 -10.73 -19.20
N ILE A 96 -17.13 -11.87 -19.25
CA ILE A 96 -16.52 -13.20 -19.08
C ILE A 96 -16.68 -14.08 -20.32
N THR A 97 -15.74 -14.99 -20.54
CA THR A 97 -15.76 -15.99 -21.62
C THR A 97 -15.14 -17.32 -21.18
N ASP A 98 -15.18 -18.36 -22.03
CA ASP A 98 -14.71 -19.70 -21.65
C ASP A 98 -13.20 -19.88 -21.83
N LEU A 99 -12.69 -20.96 -21.25
CA LEU A 99 -11.29 -21.38 -21.35
C LEU A 99 -10.94 -22.12 -22.65
N ASN A 100 -11.93 -22.55 -23.45
CA ASN A 100 -11.76 -23.45 -24.60
C ASN A 100 -12.07 -22.80 -25.96
N GLY A 101 -12.49 -21.52 -25.99
CA GLY A 101 -12.82 -20.80 -27.22
C GLY A 101 -14.18 -21.18 -27.84
N CYS A 102 -15.10 -21.76 -27.05
CA CYS A 102 -16.46 -22.06 -27.49
C CYS A 102 -17.52 -21.85 -26.39
N PHE A 103 -17.56 -20.64 -25.83
CA PHE A 103 -18.56 -20.19 -24.86
C PHE A 103 -20.04 -20.53 -25.19
N PRO A 104 -20.53 -20.55 -26.46
CA PRO A 104 -21.86 -21.08 -26.82
C PRO A 104 -22.20 -22.43 -26.19
N ARG A 105 -21.21 -23.32 -26.10
CA ARG A 105 -21.37 -24.70 -25.64
C ARG A 105 -21.77 -24.78 -24.15
N LEU A 106 -21.41 -23.78 -23.36
CA LEU A 106 -21.83 -23.66 -21.96
C LEU A 106 -23.35 -23.76 -21.82
N PHE A 107 -24.10 -23.06 -22.67
CA PHE A 107 -25.57 -23.02 -22.65
C PHE A 107 -26.24 -24.25 -23.30
N LEU A 108 -25.46 -25.12 -23.94
CA LEU A 108 -25.93 -26.42 -24.45
C LEU A 108 -25.76 -27.52 -23.40
N ASP A 109 -24.62 -27.54 -22.72
CA ASP A 109 -24.23 -28.65 -21.84
C ASP A 109 -24.83 -28.50 -20.42
N HIS A 110 -25.01 -27.28 -19.88
CA HIS A 110 -25.53 -27.06 -18.51
C HIS A 110 -26.08 -25.66 -18.18
N GLY A 111 -25.72 -24.62 -18.94
CA GLY A 111 -26.09 -23.23 -18.65
C GLY A 111 -25.19 -22.52 -17.64
N LEU A 112 -25.26 -21.19 -17.60
CA LEU A 112 -24.49 -20.34 -16.69
C LEU A 112 -25.24 -20.08 -15.38
N SER A 113 -25.02 -20.91 -14.36
CA SER A 113 -25.61 -20.68 -13.04
C SER A 113 -24.79 -19.67 -12.22
N LEU A 114 -25.39 -18.51 -11.95
CA LEU A 114 -24.83 -17.48 -11.07
C LEU A 114 -25.09 -17.74 -9.58
N GLN A 115 -25.69 -18.88 -9.22
CA GLN A 115 -26.07 -19.20 -7.84
C GLN A 115 -24.85 -19.19 -6.90
N GLY A 116 -25.01 -18.57 -5.72
CA GLY A 116 -23.93 -18.41 -4.75
C GLY A 116 -22.86 -17.36 -5.11
N SER A 117 -23.01 -16.66 -6.23
CA SER A 117 -22.17 -15.52 -6.60
C SER A 117 -22.87 -14.17 -6.30
N PRO A 118 -22.13 -13.04 -6.21
CA PRO A 118 -22.69 -11.70 -6.07
C PRO A 118 -23.18 -11.11 -7.41
N PHE A 119 -23.09 -11.88 -8.50
CA PHE A 119 -23.33 -11.41 -9.85
C PHE A 119 -24.75 -11.71 -10.34
N SER A 120 -25.30 -10.80 -11.13
CA SER A 120 -26.51 -10.96 -11.93
C SER A 120 -26.17 -10.88 -13.42
N TYR A 121 -27.11 -11.24 -14.30
CA TYR A 121 -26.97 -10.92 -15.71
C TYR A 121 -27.14 -9.42 -15.91
N ALA A 122 -26.25 -8.77 -16.67
CA ALA A 122 -26.39 -7.34 -16.99
C ALA A 122 -27.49 -7.05 -18.03
N ASN A 123 -27.98 -8.09 -18.71
CA ASN A 123 -28.94 -8.02 -19.81
C ASN A 123 -29.96 -9.16 -19.70
N ASP A 124 -31.16 -9.00 -20.25
CA ASP A 124 -32.26 -9.99 -20.17
C ASP A 124 -31.93 -11.30 -20.90
N LEU A 125 -32.44 -12.42 -20.35
CA LEU A 125 -32.35 -13.75 -20.97
C LEU A 125 -33.28 -13.87 -22.17
N VAL A 126 -32.71 -14.21 -23.32
CA VAL A 126 -33.41 -14.42 -24.59
C VAL A 126 -33.31 -15.90 -24.99
N ASN A 127 -34.42 -16.48 -25.45
CA ASN A 127 -34.47 -17.87 -25.89
C ASN A 127 -34.15 -17.98 -27.39
N PHE A 128 -33.12 -18.77 -27.70
CA PHE A 128 -32.71 -19.11 -29.06
C PHE A 128 -32.85 -20.61 -29.32
N THR A 129 -33.22 -20.94 -30.54
CA THR A 129 -33.19 -22.29 -31.08
C THR A 129 -31.97 -22.42 -31.97
N LEU A 130 -31.05 -23.32 -31.61
CA LEU A 130 -29.93 -23.68 -32.48
C LEU A 130 -30.44 -24.67 -33.52
N LEU A 131 -30.09 -24.41 -34.78
CA LEU A 131 -30.44 -25.22 -35.94
C LEU A 131 -29.20 -25.88 -36.51
N ASN A 132 -29.28 -27.18 -36.77
CA ASN A 132 -28.31 -27.93 -37.56
C ASN A 132 -28.80 -28.03 -39.00
N CYS A 133 -28.04 -27.42 -39.92
CA CYS A 133 -28.34 -27.36 -41.34
C CYS A 133 -27.22 -27.97 -42.19
N SER A 134 -27.55 -28.43 -43.40
CA SER A 134 -26.54 -28.88 -44.37
C SER A 134 -25.49 -27.80 -44.66
N SER A 135 -24.22 -28.18 -44.88
CA SER A 135 -23.12 -27.24 -45.15
C SER A 135 -23.31 -26.35 -46.40
N SER A 136 -24.21 -26.71 -47.31
CA SER A 136 -24.60 -25.93 -48.50
C SER A 136 -25.90 -25.13 -48.34
N ALA A 137 -26.49 -25.08 -47.14
CA ALA A 137 -27.72 -24.35 -46.88
C ALA A 137 -27.49 -22.83 -46.79
N GLU A 138 -28.32 -22.04 -47.49
CA GLU A 138 -28.53 -20.64 -47.13
C GLU A 138 -29.17 -20.60 -45.73
N THR A 139 -28.34 -20.32 -44.74
CA THR A 139 -28.76 -20.07 -43.36
C THR A 139 -29.27 -18.63 -43.25
N PRO A 140 -30.31 -18.35 -42.46
CA PRO A 140 -30.85 -16.99 -42.34
C PRO A 140 -29.83 -16.03 -41.69
N TYR A 141 -28.93 -16.56 -40.88
CA TYR A 141 -27.93 -15.88 -40.05
C TYR A 141 -26.57 -16.60 -40.09
N PRO A 142 -25.46 -15.94 -39.72
CA PRO A 142 -24.13 -16.56 -39.67
C PRO A 142 -24.06 -17.88 -38.88
N PRO A 143 -23.16 -18.81 -39.24
CA PRO A 143 -22.93 -20.02 -38.48
C PRO A 143 -22.02 -19.78 -37.27
N ILE A 144 -22.36 -20.37 -36.12
CA ILE A 144 -21.53 -20.37 -34.91
C ILE A 144 -20.32 -21.25 -35.20
N SER A 145 -19.18 -20.62 -35.47
CA SER A 145 -18.00 -21.29 -36.04
C SER A 145 -17.45 -22.40 -35.13
N CYS A 146 -17.49 -22.23 -33.80
CA CYS A 146 -16.96 -23.23 -32.86
C CYS A 146 -17.88 -24.45 -32.64
N LEU A 147 -19.13 -24.39 -33.12
CA LEU A 147 -20.09 -25.50 -33.09
C LEU A 147 -20.30 -26.16 -34.47
N SER A 148 -19.79 -25.55 -35.54
CA SER A 148 -20.01 -25.97 -36.93
C SER A 148 -18.86 -26.82 -37.48
N ASN A 149 -19.16 -27.69 -38.44
CA ASN A 149 -18.15 -28.32 -39.29
C ASN A 149 -18.47 -27.98 -40.76
N ASN A 150 -17.80 -26.95 -41.29
CA ASN A 150 -18.09 -26.36 -42.61
C ASN A 150 -18.08 -27.37 -43.79
N GLU A 151 -17.48 -28.55 -43.64
CA GLU A 151 -17.52 -29.61 -44.67
C GLU A 151 -18.82 -30.44 -44.62
N GLN A 152 -19.49 -30.53 -43.46
CA GLN A 152 -20.59 -31.46 -43.19
C GLN A 152 -21.89 -30.78 -42.77
N TYR A 153 -21.83 -29.86 -41.80
CA TYR A 153 -23.00 -29.22 -41.21
C TYR A 153 -22.65 -27.85 -40.60
N VAL A 154 -23.61 -26.93 -40.65
CA VAL A 154 -23.50 -25.61 -40.02
C VAL A 154 -24.54 -25.48 -38.90
N ILE A 155 -24.10 -24.95 -37.75
CA ILE A 155 -24.95 -24.63 -36.62
C ILE A 155 -25.19 -23.12 -36.62
N THR A 156 -26.46 -22.68 -36.66
CA THR A 156 -26.82 -21.27 -36.51
C THR A 156 -27.90 -21.12 -35.45
N ALA A 157 -28.01 -19.96 -34.79
CA ALA A 157 -28.99 -19.72 -33.73
C ALA A 157 -30.04 -18.71 -34.19
N VAL A 158 -31.32 -19.08 -34.12
CA VAL A 158 -32.46 -18.20 -34.46
C VAL A 158 -33.33 -17.94 -33.23
N PRO A 159 -34.01 -16.79 -33.12
CA PRO A 159 -35.04 -16.58 -32.11
C PRO A 159 -36.08 -17.71 -32.12
N SER A 160 -36.52 -18.19 -30.96
CA SER A 160 -37.32 -19.42 -30.86
C SER A 160 -38.74 -19.35 -31.47
N ASP A 161 -39.18 -18.18 -31.93
CA ASP A 161 -40.40 -17.94 -32.71
C ASP A 161 -40.18 -17.96 -34.25
N SER A 162 -38.93 -18.10 -34.71
CA SER A 162 -38.57 -18.08 -36.13
C SER A 162 -38.96 -19.35 -36.89
N THR A 163 -39.33 -19.18 -38.16
CA THR A 163 -39.61 -20.31 -39.07
C THR A 163 -38.33 -21.07 -39.44
N ILE A 164 -38.30 -22.37 -39.15
CA ILE A 164 -37.15 -23.24 -39.45
C ILE A 164 -37.05 -23.50 -40.96
N PRO A 165 -35.89 -23.28 -41.61
CA PRO A 165 -35.69 -23.60 -43.03
C PRO A 165 -35.77 -25.11 -43.30
N PRO A 166 -36.22 -25.56 -44.49
CA PRO A 166 -36.39 -26.98 -44.80
C PRO A 166 -35.07 -27.77 -44.93
N SER A 167 -33.94 -27.06 -45.04
CA SER A 167 -32.57 -27.59 -45.01
C SER A 167 -31.96 -27.69 -43.61
N CYS A 168 -32.76 -27.36 -42.57
CA CYS A 168 -32.36 -27.27 -41.17
C CYS A 168 -33.23 -28.16 -40.27
N SER A 169 -32.67 -28.53 -39.12
CA SER A 169 -33.33 -29.28 -38.05
C SER A 169 -33.03 -28.64 -36.70
N VAL A 170 -33.91 -28.79 -35.70
CA VAL A 170 -33.63 -28.30 -34.34
C VAL A 170 -32.50 -29.13 -33.74
N PHE A 171 -31.42 -28.47 -33.34
CA PHE A 171 -30.28 -29.06 -32.66
C PHE A 171 -30.45 -28.98 -31.14
N SER A 172 -30.78 -27.80 -30.62
CA SER A 172 -31.04 -27.55 -29.20
C SER A 172 -31.74 -26.20 -29.00
N THR A 173 -32.11 -25.87 -27.77
CA THR A 173 -32.63 -24.56 -27.35
C THR A 173 -31.84 -24.05 -26.14
N ALA A 174 -31.46 -22.78 -26.15
CA ALA A 174 -30.65 -22.16 -25.11
C ALA A 174 -31.19 -20.78 -24.72
N SER A 175 -31.08 -20.43 -23.43
CA SER A 175 -31.38 -19.09 -22.91
C SER A 175 -30.07 -18.34 -22.66
N VAL A 176 -29.87 -17.18 -23.29
CA VAL A 176 -28.62 -16.42 -23.23
C VAL A 176 -28.91 -14.95 -22.88
N PRO A 177 -28.14 -14.31 -21.97
CA PRO A 177 -28.30 -12.88 -21.68
C PRO A 177 -27.70 -12.02 -22.79
N LEU A 178 -28.53 -11.31 -23.57
CA LEU A 178 -28.08 -10.51 -24.71
C LEU A 178 -28.50 -9.04 -24.61
N ARG A 179 -27.60 -8.15 -25.04
CA ARG A 179 -27.78 -6.69 -24.94
C ARG A 179 -28.75 -6.09 -25.96
N ASP A 180 -28.82 -6.63 -27.17
CA ASP A 180 -29.94 -6.42 -28.09
C ASP A 180 -30.24 -7.76 -28.78
N PRO A 181 -31.47 -8.31 -28.68
CA PRO A 181 -31.86 -9.55 -29.36
C PRO A 181 -31.76 -9.47 -30.90
N ARG A 182 -31.58 -8.27 -31.47
CA ARG A 182 -31.53 -7.99 -32.90
C ARG A 182 -30.13 -7.57 -33.37
N ASP A 183 -29.13 -7.51 -32.47
CA ASP A 183 -27.74 -7.32 -32.89
C ASP A 183 -27.11 -8.68 -33.21
N TRP A 184 -27.26 -9.03 -34.48
CA TRP A 184 -26.74 -10.22 -35.14
C TRP A 184 -25.22 -10.41 -34.98
N SER A 185 -24.46 -9.35 -34.71
CA SER A 185 -23.00 -9.44 -34.51
C SER A 185 -22.61 -10.07 -33.17
N ILE A 186 -23.55 -10.20 -32.24
CA ILE A 186 -23.33 -10.81 -30.90
C ILE A 186 -23.50 -12.35 -30.94
N ILE A 187 -23.97 -12.93 -32.05
CA ILE A 187 -24.27 -14.38 -32.16
C ILE A 187 -23.02 -15.27 -32.22
N ASP A 188 -21.82 -14.71 -32.50
CA ASP A 188 -20.56 -15.42 -32.24
C ASP A 188 -20.30 -15.66 -30.73
N LEU A 189 -21.07 -15.00 -29.85
CA LEU A 189 -21.26 -15.40 -28.45
C LEU A 189 -19.95 -15.53 -27.66
N TYR A 190 -18.97 -14.68 -27.98
CA TYR A 190 -17.61 -14.66 -27.37
C TYR A 190 -17.56 -14.35 -25.86
N GLY A 191 -18.70 -14.33 -25.17
CA GLY A 191 -18.82 -14.10 -23.74
C GLY A 191 -20.14 -13.45 -23.39
N VAL A 192 -20.33 -13.15 -22.10
CA VAL A 192 -21.48 -12.41 -21.58
C VAL A 192 -21.06 -11.40 -20.52
N GLU A 193 -21.93 -10.41 -20.34
CA GLU A 193 -21.78 -9.33 -19.38
C GLU A 193 -22.58 -9.64 -18.11
N LEU A 194 -21.87 -9.72 -16.97
CA LEU A 194 -22.46 -9.88 -15.64
C LEU A 194 -22.38 -8.57 -14.88
N ALA A 195 -23.44 -8.20 -14.17
CA ALA A 195 -23.47 -7.01 -13.31
C ALA A 195 -23.25 -7.39 -11.83
N TRP A 196 -22.79 -6.44 -11.03
CA TRP A 196 -22.88 -6.50 -9.57
C TRP A 196 -23.45 -5.20 -9.01
N ASP A 197 -24.23 -5.29 -7.93
CA ASP A 197 -24.77 -4.12 -7.23
C ASP A 197 -24.04 -3.85 -5.91
N ASP A 198 -23.78 -4.88 -5.11
CA ASP A 198 -23.00 -4.78 -3.88
C ASP A 198 -21.53 -5.22 -4.14
N PRO A 199 -20.52 -4.38 -3.86
CA PRO A 199 -20.61 -3.05 -3.27
C PRO A 199 -20.92 -1.95 -4.29
N ASP A 200 -21.77 -0.98 -3.93
CA ASP A 200 -22.03 0.18 -4.80
C ASP A 200 -20.89 1.21 -4.71
N CYS A 201 -20.08 1.19 -5.76
CA CYS A 201 -18.98 2.09 -6.06
C CYS A 201 -19.33 3.10 -7.18
N ARG A 202 -20.54 3.07 -7.77
CA ARG A 202 -20.96 3.92 -8.89
C ARG A 202 -20.87 5.41 -8.53
N PHE A 203 -21.10 5.75 -7.26
CA PHE A 203 -20.88 7.10 -6.74
C PHE A 203 -19.42 7.55 -6.84
N CYS A 204 -18.45 6.69 -6.47
CA CYS A 204 -17.03 7.00 -6.62
C CYS A 204 -16.63 7.10 -8.11
N GLY A 205 -17.17 6.24 -8.97
CA GLY A 205 -16.99 6.29 -10.42
C GLY A 205 -17.42 7.63 -11.03
N ARG A 206 -18.59 8.15 -10.64
CA ARG A 206 -19.07 9.50 -11.06
C ARG A 206 -18.14 10.64 -10.62
N LEU A 207 -17.46 10.49 -9.48
CA LEU A 207 -16.45 11.45 -8.99
C LEU A 207 -15.05 11.23 -9.61
N ARG A 208 -14.87 10.23 -10.48
CA ARG A 208 -13.56 9.74 -10.97
C ARG A 208 -12.60 9.35 -9.84
N LYS A 209 -13.13 8.80 -8.75
CA LYS A 209 -12.38 8.37 -7.56
C LYS A 209 -12.39 6.84 -7.41
N PHE A 210 -11.34 6.32 -6.80
CA PHE A 210 -11.25 4.91 -6.41
C PHE A 210 -12.20 4.60 -5.26
N CYS A 211 -12.84 3.43 -5.31
CA CYS A 211 -13.70 2.92 -4.25
C CYS A 211 -12.91 2.00 -3.30
N GLY A 212 -13.31 1.90 -2.03
CA GLY A 212 -12.77 0.88 -1.12
C GLY A 212 -13.12 1.12 0.35
N PHE A 213 -12.65 0.21 1.20
CA PHE A 213 -12.91 0.29 2.65
C PHE A 213 -12.23 1.49 3.34
N GLU A 214 -12.86 1.99 4.41
CA GLU A 214 -12.37 3.09 5.24
C GLU A 214 -11.18 2.67 6.13
N ASN A 215 -11.14 1.42 6.58
CA ASN A 215 -10.12 0.87 7.47
C ASN A 215 -10.03 -0.67 7.32
N ALA A 216 -9.01 -1.30 7.93
CA ALA A 216 -8.81 -2.75 7.86
C ALA A 216 -9.93 -3.59 8.50
N LYS A 217 -10.77 -2.97 9.33
CA LYS A 217 -11.96 -3.59 9.95
C LYS A 217 -13.18 -3.57 9.01
N ARG A 218 -12.99 -3.12 7.76
CA ARG A 218 -13.99 -3.15 6.65
C ARG A 218 -15.32 -2.45 6.97
N SER A 219 -15.32 -1.51 7.92
CA SER A 219 -16.56 -0.99 8.54
C SER A 219 -17.43 -0.13 7.63
N LYS A 220 -16.88 0.42 6.54
CA LYS A 220 -17.54 1.38 5.65
C LYS A 220 -16.80 1.48 4.32
N LEU A 221 -17.53 1.81 3.26
CA LEU A 221 -17.00 2.15 1.93
C LEU A 221 -16.93 3.68 1.76
N ILE A 222 -15.83 4.18 1.19
CA ILE A 222 -15.64 5.60 0.84
C ILE A 222 -14.81 5.74 -0.45
N CYS A 223 -14.68 6.95 -0.98
CA CYS A 223 -13.98 7.25 -2.22
C CYS A 223 -12.62 7.95 -1.99
N PHE A 224 -11.61 7.65 -2.82
CA PHE A 224 -10.24 8.19 -2.73
C PHE A 224 -9.76 8.74 -4.08
N ASP A 225 -9.01 9.84 -4.07
CA ASP A 225 -8.40 10.42 -5.28
C ASP A 225 -7.19 9.63 -5.79
N ILE A 226 -6.57 8.83 -4.92
CA ILE A 226 -5.38 8.00 -5.19
C ILE A 226 -5.51 6.63 -4.52
N TYR A 227 -4.60 5.70 -4.85
CA TYR A 227 -4.52 4.38 -4.23
C TYR A 227 -4.43 4.45 -2.70
N LYS A 228 -5.18 3.58 -2.02
CA LYS A 228 -5.25 3.58 -0.57
C LYS A 228 -4.04 2.92 0.07
N TYR A 229 -3.50 3.60 1.09
CA TYR A 229 -2.54 3.09 2.05
C TYR A 229 -3.24 2.52 3.31
N TYR A 230 -2.70 1.42 3.84
CA TYR A 230 -2.99 0.89 5.16
C TYR A 230 -1.70 0.69 5.94
N SER A 231 -1.68 1.16 7.20
CA SER A 231 -0.61 0.79 8.14
C SER A 231 -0.81 -0.63 8.64
N SER A 232 0.29 -1.33 8.94
CA SER A 232 0.22 -2.59 9.68
C SER A 232 -0.22 -2.31 11.11
N ASP A 233 -1.33 -2.91 11.56
CA ASP A 233 -1.92 -2.66 12.89
C ASP A 233 -0.93 -3.02 14.03
N ASN A 234 0.02 -3.91 13.74
CA ASN A 234 1.08 -4.37 14.64
C ASN A 234 2.07 -3.29 15.11
N ASP A 235 2.26 -2.19 14.37
CA ASP A 235 3.29 -1.19 14.71
C ASP A 235 2.89 -0.32 15.93
N THR A 236 1.60 -0.11 16.18
CA THR A 236 1.14 0.86 17.20
C THR A 236 1.22 0.33 18.64
N VAL A 237 1.08 -0.98 18.83
CA VAL A 237 1.10 -1.60 20.17
C VAL A 237 2.52 -2.04 20.55
N ARG A 238 3.26 -2.66 19.63
CA ARG A 238 4.55 -3.31 19.95
C ARG A 238 5.69 -2.31 20.19
N THR A 239 5.64 -1.13 19.57
CA THR A 239 6.68 -0.10 19.69
C THR A 239 6.80 0.48 21.10
N SER A 240 5.67 0.69 21.80
CA SER A 240 5.67 1.21 23.17
C SER A 240 6.18 0.18 24.19
N GLU A 241 5.78 -1.09 24.07
CA GLU A 241 6.26 -2.18 24.93
C GLU A 241 7.77 -2.41 24.77
N ILE A 242 8.28 -2.45 23.53
CA ILE A 242 9.71 -2.64 23.26
C ILE A 242 10.53 -1.44 23.79
N ALA A 243 10.03 -0.21 23.66
CA ALA A 243 10.69 0.97 24.23
C ALA A 243 10.79 0.90 25.76
N ILE A 244 9.72 0.49 26.46
CA ILE A 244 9.73 0.33 27.92
C ILE A 244 10.72 -0.76 28.35
N ILE A 245 10.70 -1.92 27.70
CA ILE A 245 11.59 -3.06 28.01
C ILE A 245 13.06 -2.70 27.78
N THR A 246 13.39 -2.00 26.68
CA THR A 246 14.76 -1.56 26.39
C THR A 246 15.26 -0.51 27.39
N CYS A 247 14.44 0.48 27.75
CA CYS A 247 14.78 1.45 28.80
C CYS A 247 15.05 0.78 30.15
N LEU A 248 14.21 -0.16 30.59
CA LEU A 248 14.40 -0.90 31.84
C LEU A 248 15.68 -1.76 31.80
N GLY A 249 15.98 -2.40 30.68
CA GLY A 249 17.21 -3.17 30.48
C GLY A 249 18.48 -2.31 30.57
N VAL A 250 18.49 -1.13 29.94
CA VAL A 250 19.61 -0.17 30.00
C VAL A 250 19.81 0.37 31.42
N LEU A 251 18.73 0.73 32.13
CA LEU A 251 18.80 1.17 33.53
C LEU A 251 19.34 0.05 34.45
N GLY A 252 18.92 -1.20 34.24
CA GLY A 252 19.46 -2.36 34.96
C GLY A 252 20.95 -2.59 34.73
N LEU A 253 21.44 -2.42 33.49
CA LEU A 253 22.88 -2.47 33.18
C LEU A 253 23.66 -1.35 33.87
N LEU A 254 23.18 -0.11 33.81
CA LEU A 254 23.84 1.04 34.44
C LEU A 254 23.91 0.88 35.96
N PHE A 255 22.85 0.37 36.59
CA PHE A 255 22.81 0.10 38.04
C PHE A 255 23.74 -1.05 38.45
N THR A 256 23.74 -2.17 37.72
CA THR A 256 24.62 -3.32 38.03
C THR A 256 26.10 -3.03 37.78
N THR A 257 26.42 -2.29 36.72
CA THR A 257 27.81 -1.83 36.47
C THR A 257 28.27 -0.81 37.49
N ALA A 258 27.41 0.13 37.94
CA ALA A 258 27.73 1.05 39.03
C ALA A 258 27.99 0.31 40.36
N ILE A 259 27.18 -0.69 40.70
CA ILE A 259 27.42 -1.56 41.88
C ILE A 259 28.73 -2.31 41.73
N PHE A 260 29.02 -2.91 40.57
CA PHE A 260 30.27 -3.65 40.36
C PHE A 260 31.50 -2.74 40.48
N LEU A 261 31.46 -1.53 39.90
CA LEU A 261 32.52 -0.52 40.06
C LEU A 261 32.65 -0.06 41.53
N GLY A 262 31.54 0.03 42.26
CA GLY A 262 31.54 0.28 43.71
C GLY A 262 32.24 -0.83 44.49
N LEU A 263 31.89 -2.09 44.23
CA LEU A 263 32.46 -3.27 44.88
C LEU A 263 33.97 -3.42 44.58
N MET A 264 34.38 -3.21 43.33
CA MET A 264 35.80 -3.18 42.95
C MET A 264 36.56 -2.04 43.65
N ARG A 265 35.95 -0.85 43.78
CA ARG A 265 36.51 0.26 44.55
C ARG A 265 36.59 -0.04 46.06
N THR A 266 35.67 -0.81 46.64
CA THR A 266 35.79 -1.25 48.05
C THR A 266 36.88 -2.30 48.24
N CYS A 267 37.04 -3.28 47.34
CA CYS A 267 38.14 -4.24 47.41
C CYS A 267 39.51 -3.55 47.25
N GLY A 268 39.62 -2.58 46.32
CA GLY A 268 40.82 -1.74 46.21
C GLY A 268 41.11 -0.93 47.48
N ARG A 269 40.07 -0.32 48.09
CA ARG A 269 40.22 0.45 49.33
C ARG A 269 40.70 -0.37 50.53
N VAL A 270 40.22 -1.61 50.69
CA VAL A 270 40.68 -2.50 51.78
C VAL A 270 42.19 -2.79 51.69
N GLN A 271 42.75 -2.82 50.47
CA GLN A 271 44.19 -2.99 50.26
C GLN A 271 44.99 -1.68 50.43
N GLN A 272 44.37 -0.51 50.16
CA GLN A 272 45.05 0.79 50.23
C GLN A 272 44.99 1.48 51.61
N SER A 273 44.04 1.15 52.49
CA SER A 273 43.79 1.87 53.75
C SER A 273 44.87 1.73 54.86
N ILE A 274 46.10 1.37 54.49
CA ILE A 274 47.31 1.39 55.35
C ILE A 274 48.31 2.47 54.87
N VAL A 275 48.14 3.03 53.67
CA VAL A 275 49.10 3.95 53.03
C VAL A 275 48.39 5.26 52.62
N GLU A 276 49.14 6.37 52.63
CA GLU A 276 48.72 7.72 52.19
C GLU A 276 47.62 8.41 53.02
N LEU A 277 47.88 8.57 54.33
CA LEU A 277 47.40 9.73 55.09
C LEU A 277 48.14 11.02 54.65
N SER A 278 48.00 11.43 53.39
CA SER A 278 48.61 12.68 52.89
C SER A 278 48.12 13.11 51.49
N THR A 279 47.00 13.84 51.40
CA THR A 279 46.93 15.10 50.61
C THR A 279 45.62 15.86 50.84
N ILE A 280 45.74 17.19 50.86
CA ILE A 280 44.66 18.19 50.85
C ILE A 280 44.49 18.57 49.35
N THR A 281 43.34 18.99 48.79
CA THR A 281 42.84 20.39 48.79
C THR A 281 41.52 20.53 47.98
N ASN A 282 40.69 21.52 48.37
CA ASN A 282 39.60 22.25 47.65
C ASN A 282 39.11 21.82 46.24
N GLN A 283 37.80 21.94 46.01
CA GLN A 283 37.22 23.08 45.25
C GLN A 283 35.67 23.20 45.38
N GLN A 284 35.05 24.18 44.70
CA GLN A 284 33.78 24.84 45.10
C GLN A 284 32.66 24.78 43.99
N PRO A 285 31.72 25.73 43.76
CA PRO A 285 30.34 25.40 43.34
C PRO A 285 30.04 25.56 41.83
N PRO A 286 28.88 25.10 41.32
CA PRO A 286 28.54 25.17 39.89
C PRO A 286 28.24 26.58 39.37
N ALA A 287 28.50 26.81 38.08
CA ALA A 287 28.38 28.10 37.41
C ALA A 287 27.02 28.30 36.69
N VAL A 288 26.63 29.56 36.52
CA VAL A 288 25.44 29.98 35.75
C VAL A 288 25.81 30.16 34.28
N MET A 289 25.10 29.49 33.37
CA MET A 289 25.28 29.71 31.92
C MET A 289 24.61 31.00 31.44
N LYS A 290 25.27 31.68 30.51
CA LYS A 290 24.82 32.90 29.82
C LYS A 290 24.79 32.62 28.32
N GLY A 291 23.79 33.14 27.60
CA GLY A 291 23.66 32.99 26.15
C GLY A 291 24.72 33.77 25.36
N LEU A 292 24.68 33.63 24.02
CA LEU A 292 25.54 34.38 23.10
C LEU A 292 25.22 35.88 23.13
N ASP A 293 26.22 36.68 22.79
CA ASP A 293 26.08 38.11 22.54
C ASP A 293 25.54 38.39 21.12
N ASP A 294 25.00 39.59 20.93
CA ASP A 294 24.39 40.01 19.66
C ASP A 294 25.38 40.08 18.48
N ALA A 295 26.68 40.34 18.72
CA ALA A 295 27.66 40.43 17.64
C ALA A 295 28.04 39.03 17.11
N THR A 296 28.21 38.05 18.01
CA THR A 296 28.38 36.64 17.62
C THR A 296 27.15 36.14 16.86
N ILE A 297 25.93 36.41 17.36
CA ILE A 297 24.68 36.02 16.67
C ILE A 297 24.59 36.66 15.29
N GLU A 298 24.91 37.96 15.17
CA GLU A 298 24.78 38.66 13.89
C GLU A 298 25.76 38.16 12.81
N SER A 299 26.91 37.60 13.21
CA SER A 299 27.92 37.05 12.29
C SER A 299 27.45 35.82 11.49
N TYR A 300 26.40 35.13 11.93
CA TYR A 300 25.96 33.86 11.33
C TYR A 300 25.25 34.07 9.98
N PRO A 301 25.49 33.20 8.97
CA PRO A 301 24.99 33.37 7.61
C PRO A 301 23.48 33.67 7.51
N LYS A 302 23.15 34.75 6.80
CA LYS A 302 21.77 35.12 6.45
C LYS A 302 21.48 34.77 4.99
N ILE A 303 20.34 34.13 4.75
CA ILE A 303 19.82 33.83 3.41
C ILE A 303 18.46 34.52 3.28
N GLN A 304 18.27 35.33 2.25
CA GLN A 304 16.95 35.89 1.94
C GLN A 304 16.27 35.06 0.85
N LEU A 305 15.05 34.59 1.12
CA LEU A 305 14.35 33.71 0.18
C LEU A 305 13.91 34.45 -1.09
N GLY A 306 14.48 34.05 -2.22
CA GLY A 306 14.09 34.51 -3.56
C GLY A 306 12.70 34.04 -3.98
N GLN A 307 12.26 34.45 -5.17
CA GLN A 307 10.95 34.07 -5.70
C GLN A 307 10.89 32.64 -6.28
N SER A 308 12.03 31.95 -6.46
CA SER A 308 12.11 30.61 -7.06
C SER A 308 11.95 29.44 -6.09
N TRP A 309 11.92 29.68 -4.77
CA TRP A 309 11.79 28.64 -3.73
C TRP A 309 12.91 27.59 -3.65
N GLU A 310 14.05 27.80 -4.33
CA GLU A 310 15.18 26.88 -4.29
C GLU A 310 15.94 26.96 -2.95
N LEU A 311 15.60 26.06 -2.03
CA LEU A 311 16.38 25.76 -0.81
C LEU A 311 17.46 24.70 -1.11
N PRO A 312 18.71 24.84 -0.60
CA PRO A 312 19.79 23.86 -0.82
C PRO A 312 19.63 22.56 0.01
N GLU A 313 18.65 21.72 -0.36
CA GLU A 313 18.31 20.45 0.30
C GLU A 313 17.74 20.59 1.74
N PRO A 314 17.43 19.51 2.50
CA PRO A 314 16.05 19.05 2.55
C PRO A 314 15.54 18.94 3.99
N ASN A 315 15.38 20.07 4.67
CA ASN A 315 14.61 20.18 5.92
C ASN A 315 13.23 20.81 5.64
N ASP A 316 12.23 20.46 6.44
CA ASP A 316 10.84 20.91 6.28
C ASP A 316 10.72 22.42 6.03
N ASN A 317 9.75 22.81 5.19
CA ASN A 317 9.50 24.20 4.78
C ASN A 317 8.90 25.09 5.91
N THR A 318 9.16 24.74 7.18
CA THR A 318 8.65 25.36 8.40
C THR A 318 9.76 25.63 9.40
N CYS A 319 9.73 26.79 10.06
CA CYS A 319 10.63 27.07 11.18
C CYS A 319 10.17 26.31 12.44
N PRO A 320 10.98 25.44 13.05
CA PRO A 320 10.57 24.65 14.22
C PRO A 320 10.39 25.47 15.50
N ILE A 321 10.81 26.74 15.51
CA ILE A 321 10.66 27.65 16.67
C ILE A 321 9.27 28.28 16.71
N CYS A 322 8.71 28.67 15.56
CA CYS A 322 7.40 29.31 15.45
C CYS A 322 6.32 28.44 14.79
N LEU A 323 6.70 27.26 14.26
CA LEU A 323 5.89 26.32 13.48
C LEU A 323 5.28 26.90 12.19
N GLY A 324 5.70 28.11 11.78
CA GLY A 324 5.24 28.78 10.58
C GLY A 324 6.02 28.35 9.33
N THR A 325 5.34 28.22 8.20
CA THR A 325 5.99 28.02 6.89
C THR A 325 6.82 29.23 6.49
N TYR A 326 7.97 28.99 5.87
CA TYR A 326 8.81 30.03 5.27
C TYR A 326 8.09 30.67 4.06
N LYS A 327 8.34 31.96 3.81
CA LYS A 327 7.73 32.72 2.71
C LYS A 327 8.78 33.53 1.94
N SER A 328 8.47 33.80 0.67
CA SER A 328 9.32 34.64 -0.19
C SER A 328 9.62 36.00 0.47
N LYS A 329 10.87 36.47 0.34
CA LYS A 329 11.46 37.68 0.96
C LYS A 329 11.71 37.61 2.47
N GLU A 330 11.32 36.55 3.18
CA GLU A 330 11.73 36.35 4.58
C GLU A 330 13.23 36.07 4.68
N THR A 331 13.84 36.53 5.78
CA THR A 331 15.26 36.32 6.07
C THR A 331 15.43 35.12 6.99
N LEU A 332 16.10 34.08 6.49
CA LEU A 332 16.55 32.95 7.27
C LEU A 332 17.96 33.19 7.79
N ARG A 333 18.30 32.58 8.93
CA ARG A 333 19.66 32.49 9.44
C ARG A 333 20.02 31.01 9.62
N THR A 334 21.23 30.66 9.22
CA THR A 334 21.77 29.29 9.26
C THR A 334 22.83 29.18 10.35
N ILE A 335 22.78 28.13 11.17
CA ILE A 335 23.80 27.87 12.20
C ILE A 335 25.00 27.15 11.55
N PRO A 336 26.22 27.71 11.55
CA PRO A 336 27.37 27.16 10.81
C PRO A 336 27.69 25.69 11.14
N GLU A 337 27.73 25.34 12.42
CA GLU A 337 28.15 24.01 12.92
C GLU A 337 27.18 22.85 12.59
N CYS A 338 26.05 23.13 11.95
CA CYS A 338 25.06 22.09 11.63
C CYS A 338 24.14 22.40 10.42
N ASN A 339 24.34 23.53 9.73
CA ASN A 339 23.57 24.00 8.58
C ASN A 339 22.04 24.06 8.76
N HIS A 340 21.53 24.00 9.99
CA HIS A 340 20.11 24.18 10.28
C HIS A 340 19.69 25.64 10.10
N TYR A 341 18.62 25.84 9.34
CA TYR A 341 18.04 27.14 9.03
C TYR A 341 16.74 27.40 9.81
N PHE A 342 16.55 28.67 10.17
CA PHE A 342 15.41 29.19 10.95
C PHE A 342 15.07 30.61 10.46
N HIS A 343 13.88 31.14 10.76
CA HIS A 343 13.65 32.59 10.67
C HIS A 343 14.64 33.33 11.57
N ALA A 344 15.36 34.33 11.04
CA ALA A 344 16.43 35.03 11.77
C ALA A 344 15.97 35.51 13.16
N ASN A 345 14.86 36.25 13.22
CA ASN A 345 14.28 36.76 14.48
C ASN A 345 14.02 35.66 15.53
N CYS A 346 13.63 34.45 15.09
CA CYS A 346 13.30 33.34 15.99
C CYS A 346 14.54 32.68 16.59
N ILE A 347 15.60 32.49 15.80
CA ILE A 347 16.86 31.91 16.31
C ILE A 347 17.68 32.93 17.10
N ASP A 348 17.58 34.22 16.78
CA ASP A 348 18.31 35.27 17.48
C ASP A 348 17.80 35.45 18.92
N GLU A 349 16.48 35.39 19.16
CA GLU A 349 15.93 35.36 20.52
C GLU A 349 16.31 34.08 21.30
N TRP A 350 16.45 32.95 20.60
CA TRP A 350 16.85 31.69 21.22
C TRP A 350 18.33 31.71 21.65
N LEU A 351 19.23 32.18 20.78
CA LEU A 351 20.68 32.19 21.02
C LEU A 351 21.11 33.17 22.12
N ARG A 352 20.36 34.27 22.31
CA ARG A 352 20.50 35.17 23.48
C ARG A 352 20.27 34.47 24.82
N ARG A 353 19.62 33.30 24.84
CA ARG A 353 19.26 32.55 26.05
C ARG A 353 19.93 31.17 26.15
N ASN A 354 20.26 30.55 25.01
CA ASN A 354 20.82 29.19 24.92
C ASN A 354 22.01 29.18 23.96
N THR A 355 23.08 28.48 24.29
CA THR A 355 24.28 28.38 23.44
C THR A 355 24.24 27.20 22.46
N THR A 356 23.05 26.75 22.05
CA THR A 356 22.83 25.49 21.32
C THR A 356 21.75 25.58 20.24
N CYS A 357 21.91 24.80 19.17
CA CYS A 357 20.92 24.66 18.10
C CYS A 357 19.60 24.05 18.60
N PRO A 358 18.41 24.62 18.30
CA PRO A 358 17.12 24.05 18.68
C PRO A 358 16.87 22.63 18.17
N LEU A 359 17.39 22.27 16.99
CA LEU A 359 17.16 20.98 16.34
C LEU A 359 18.13 19.90 16.83
N CYS A 360 19.44 20.08 16.64
CA CYS A 360 20.44 19.05 16.99
C CYS A 360 21.10 19.22 18.36
N ARG A 361 20.87 20.33 19.07
CA ARG A 361 21.50 20.69 20.36
C ARG A 361 23.03 20.84 20.34
N ASN A 362 23.69 20.76 19.18
CA ASN A 362 25.10 21.12 19.04
C ASN A 362 25.34 22.54 19.58
N PRO A 363 26.47 22.79 20.26
CA PRO A 363 26.81 24.14 20.70
C PRO A 363 27.04 25.05 19.49
N SER A 364 26.46 26.24 19.52
CA SER A 364 26.71 27.30 18.56
C SER A 364 28.03 27.97 18.94
N GLU A 365 29.08 27.78 18.13
CA GLU A 365 30.43 28.09 18.57
C GLU A 365 30.62 29.59 18.87
N GLY A 366 31.23 29.86 20.03
CA GLY A 366 31.41 31.19 20.59
C GLY A 366 32.52 31.23 21.65
N ASN A 367 33.56 30.38 21.48
CA ASN A 367 34.85 30.41 22.18
C ASN A 367 35.79 29.33 21.62
N LYS A 368 36.39 29.58 20.44
CA LYS A 368 37.53 28.78 19.96
C LYS A 368 38.78 29.22 20.71
N VAL A 369 39.22 28.42 21.68
CA VAL A 369 40.52 28.64 22.34
C VAL A 369 41.62 28.31 21.35
N ILE A 370 42.40 29.32 20.96
CA ILE A 370 43.60 29.14 20.15
C ILE A 370 44.63 28.36 20.97
N ILE A 371 45.18 27.30 20.38
CA ILE A 371 46.36 26.60 20.93
C ILE A 371 47.44 26.66 19.86
N GLU A 372 48.34 27.64 19.98
CA GLU A 372 49.61 27.68 19.25
C GLU A 372 50.71 27.18 20.19
N ALA A 373 51.27 26.00 19.89
CA ALA A 373 52.57 25.48 20.33
C ALA A 373 52.94 24.25 19.50
#